data_AF-A0ABD4W9V6-F1
#
_entry.id   AF-A0ABD4W9V6-F1
#
_cell.length_a   1.000
_cell.length_b   1.000
_cell.length_c   1.000
_cell.angle_alpha   90.00
_cell.angle_beta   90.00
_cell.angle_gamma   90.00
#
_symmetry.space_group_name_H-M   'P 1'
#
loop_
_entity.id
_entity.type
_entity.pdbx_description
1 polymer ?
#
loop_
_entity_poly.entity_id
_entity_poly.type
_entity_poly.pdbx_seq_one_letter_code
_entity_poly.pdbx_strand_id
1 'polypeptide(L)' 'MMGGLDKVKTILIVMLAVLMGLNIYGRWHTATHPDYGMTTVKTGDVTWVCLTDHGTYIGCNTVEAYK' A
#
# COMPACT_ATOMS: atom_id res chain seq x y z
N MET A 1 -29.73 -37.13 -10.53
CA MET A 1 -28.45 -36.68 -9.95
C MET A 1 -28.09 -35.32 -10.55
N MET A 2 -28.80 -34.25 -10.15
CA MET A 2 -28.57 -32.89 -10.70
C MET A 2 -28.32 -31.83 -9.61
N GLY A 3 -28.68 -32.08 -8.35
CA GLY A 3 -28.52 -31.09 -7.26
C GLY A 3 -27.08 -30.91 -6.76
N GLY A 4 -26.21 -31.90 -6.96
CA GLY A 4 -24.81 -31.81 -6.53
C GLY A 4 -23.97 -30.87 -7.42
N LEU A 5 -24.14 -30.97 -8.74
CA LEU A 5 -23.40 -30.15 -9.70
C LEU A 5 -23.79 -28.67 -9.63
N ASP A 6 -25.08 -28.38 -9.43
CA ASP A 6 -25.59 -27.02 -9.25
C ASP A 6 -25.06 -26.36 -7.95
N LYS A 7 -25.01 -27.15 -6.87
CA LYS A 7 -24.42 -26.71 -5.60
C LYS A 7 -22.93 -26.42 -5.73
N VAL A 8 -22.17 -27.27 -6.42
CA VAL A 8 -20.73 -27.07 -6.67
C VAL A 8 -20.48 -25.84 -7.53
N LYS A 9 -21.27 -25.65 -8.60
CA LYS A 9 -21.21 -24.46 -9.46
C LYS A 9 -21.48 -23.17 -8.66
N THR A 10 -22.49 -23.18 -7.80
CA THR A 10 -22.83 -22.03 -6.95
C THR A 10 -21.70 -21.70 -5.98
N ILE A 11 -21.12 -22.70 -5.32
CA ILE A 11 -19.98 -22.50 -4.40
C ILE A 11 -18.78 -21.92 -5.14
N LEU A 12 -18.46 -22.43 -6.34
CA LEU A 12 -17.37 -21.93 -7.18
C LEU A 12 -17.56 -20.45 -7.55
N ILE A 13 -18.77 -20.06 -7.95
CA ILE A 13 -19.07 -18.66 -8.31
C ILE A 13 -18.88 -17.74 -7.10
N VAL A 14 -19.39 -18.13 -5.92
CA VAL A 14 -19.24 -17.34 -4.68
C VAL A 14 -17.76 -17.21 -4.31
N MET A 15 -16.99 -18.29 -4.41
CA MET A 15 -15.55 -18.28 -4.12
C MET A 15 -14.80 -17.35 -5.07
N LEU A 16 -15.10 -17.39 -6.37
CA LEU A 16 -14.49 -16.49 -7.36
C LEU A 16 -14.84 -15.03 -7.10
N ALA A 17 -16.10 -14.73 -6.73
CA ALA A 17 -16.52 -13.38 -6.38
C ALA A 17 -15.76 -12.84 -5.16
N VAL A 18 -15.62 -13.65 -4.10
CA VAL A 18 -14.86 -13.29 -2.90
C VAL A 18 -13.38 -13.07 -3.22
N LEU A 19 -12.78 -13.95 -4.02
CA LEU A 19 -11.39 -13.81 -4.46
C LEU A 19 -11.17 -12.54 -5.27
N MET A 20 -12.05 -12.21 -6.22
CA MET A 20 -11.97 -10.96 -6.98
C MET A 20 -12.07 -9.74 -6.06
N GLY A 21 -12.99 -9.74 -5.11
CA GLY A 21 -13.13 -8.67 -4.11
C GLY A 21 -11.86 -8.48 -3.26
N LEU A 22 -11.29 -9.57 -2.75
CA LEU A 22 -10.04 -9.54 -1.98
C LEU A 22 -8.85 -9.03 -2.79
N ASN A 23 -8.73 -9.43 -4.06
CA ASN A 23 -7.66 -8.97 -4.94
C ASN A 23 -7.76 -7.46 -5.25
N ILE A 24 -8.98 -6.97 -5.50
CA ILE A 24 -9.22 -5.54 -5.71
C ILE A 24 -8.87 -4.78 -4.42
N TYR A 25 -9.40 -5.22 -3.28
CA TYR A 25 -9.12 -4.57 -2.00
C TYR A 25 -7.63 -4.54 -1.67
N GLY A 26 -6.91 -5.66 -1.83
CA GLY A 26 -5.48 -5.74 -1.59
C GLY A 26 -4.66 -4.81 -2.49
N ARG A 27 -5.03 -4.70 -3.78
CA ARG A 27 -4.40 -3.77 -4.72
C ARG A 27 -4.63 -2.31 -4.34
N TRP A 28 -5.87 -1.97 -3.97
CA TRP A 28 -6.17 -0.62 -3.50
C TRP A 28 -5.40 -0.29 -2.22
N HIS A 29 -5.44 -1.19 -1.24
CA HIS A 29 -4.73 -1.03 0.02
C HIS A 29 -3.23 -0.81 -0.19
N THR A 30 -2.58 -1.53 -1.10
CA THR A 30 -1.14 -1.32 -1.40
C THR A 30 -0.86 -0.05 -2.20
N ALA A 31 -1.78 0.36 -3.06
CA ALA A 31 -1.63 1.58 -3.87
C ALA A 31 -1.90 2.86 -3.07
N THR A 32 -2.72 2.77 -2.02
CA THR A 32 -3.15 3.95 -1.24
C THR A 32 -2.68 3.95 0.19
N HIS A 33 -2.00 2.91 0.68
CA HIS A 33 -1.34 3.00 1.98
C HIS A 33 -0.11 3.86 1.82
N PRO A 34 -0.09 5.08 2.37
CA PRO A 34 1.14 5.84 2.40
C PRO A 34 2.18 5.08 3.20
N ASP A 35 3.37 4.94 2.64
CA ASP A 35 4.52 4.34 3.30
C ASP A 35 5.48 5.48 3.66
N TYR A 36 5.12 6.19 4.74
CA TYR A 36 5.90 7.33 5.20
C TYR A 36 7.18 6.87 5.89
N GLY A 37 8.31 7.24 5.30
CA GLY A 37 9.64 7.09 5.86
C GLY A 37 10.26 8.44 6.19
N MET A 38 11.21 8.46 7.11
CA MET A 38 12.10 9.61 7.29
C MET A 38 13.53 9.20 6.98
N THR A 39 14.21 10.04 6.21
CA THR A 39 15.61 9.85 5.81
C THR A 39 16.39 11.12 6.07
N THR A 40 17.63 10.98 6.53
CA THR A 40 18.52 12.12 6.71
C THR A 40 19.50 12.22 5.56
N VAL A 41 19.53 13.38 4.90
CA VAL A 41 20.41 13.62 3.74
C VAL A 41 21.36 14.76 4.10
N LYS A 42 22.65 14.59 3.79
CA LYS A 42 23.67 15.62 4.01
C LYS A 42 24.08 16.24 2.68
N THR A 43 23.92 17.55 2.57
CA THR A 43 24.30 18.33 1.38
C THR A 43 25.25 19.43 1.81
N GLY A 44 26.55 19.25 1.57
CA GLY A 44 27.59 20.12 2.12
C GLY A 44 27.63 20.04 3.64
N ASP A 45 27.50 21.19 4.31
CA ASP A 45 27.44 21.28 5.78
C ASP A 45 26.02 21.19 6.35
N VAL A 46 24.99 21.25 5.51
CA VAL A 46 23.59 21.23 5.96
C VAL A 46 23.08 19.80 6.03
N THR A 47 22.46 19.46 7.16
CA THR A 47 21.75 18.19 7.34
C THR A 47 20.25 18.41 7.21
N TRP A 48 19.63 17.64 6.34
CA TRP A 48 18.21 17.67 6.02
C TRP A 48 17.54 16.42 6.57
N VAL A 49 16.33 16.58 7.10
CA VAL A 49 15.40 15.49 7.37
C VAL A 49 14.35 15.51 6.28
N CYS A 50 14.30 14.45 5.49
CA CYS A 50 13.38 14.30 4.38
C CYS A 50 12.32 13.25 4.69
N LEU A 51 11.06 13.63 4.51
CA LEU A 51 9.92 12.73 4.50
C LEU A 51 9.84 12.07 3.11
N THR A 52 9.76 10.76 3.10
CA THR A 52 9.61 9.95 1.89
C THR A 52 8.26 9.26 1.91
N ASP A 53 7.60 9.17 0.77
CA ASP A 53 6.42 8.33 0.55
C ASP A 53 6.74 7.38 -0.61
N HIS A 54 6.62 6.07 -0.38
CA HIS A 54 6.98 5.03 -1.36
C HIS A 54 8.37 5.24 -2.01
N GLY A 55 9.36 5.65 -1.21
CA GLY A 55 10.73 5.92 -1.68
C GLY A 55 10.92 7.20 -2.47
N THR A 56 9.87 8.03 -2.63
CA THR A 56 9.96 9.36 -3.26
C THR A 56 9.98 10.44 -2.20
N TYR A 57 10.85 11.45 -2.34
CA TYR A 57 10.90 12.59 -1.43
C TYR A 57 9.67 13.48 -1.62
N ILE A 58 8.88 13.68 -0.56
CA ILE A 58 7.70 14.56 -0.57
C ILE A 58 7.92 15.89 0.16
N GLY A 59 8.92 15.95 1.03
CA GLY A 59 9.35 17.19 1.67
C GLY A 59 10.64 17.02 2.46
N CYS A 60 11.48 18.06 2.49
CA CYS A 60 12.71 18.08 3.26
C CYS A 60 12.77 19.35 4.10
N ASN A 61 13.24 19.23 5.33
CA ASN A 61 13.42 20.36 6.22
C ASN A 61 14.77 20.29 6.92
N THR A 62 15.33 21.41 7.34
CA THR A 62 16.65 21.42 8.02
C THR A 62 16.51 20.92 9.45
N VAL A 63 17.53 20.21 9.96
CA VAL A 63 17.52 19.71 11.35
C VAL A 63 17.42 20.85 12.37
N GLU A 64 17.95 22.03 12.04
CA GLU A 64 17.87 23.23 12.89
C GLU A 64 16.43 23.70 13.12
N ALA A 65 15.49 23.41 12.21
CA ALA A 65 14.09 23.76 12.37
C ALA A 65 13.34 22.94 13.44
N TYR A 66 13.98 21.91 14.01
CA TYR A 66 13.43 21.03 15.05
C TYR A 66 14.15 21.19 16.41
N LYS A 67 15.02 22.18 16.52
CA LYS A 67 15.73 22.54 17.76
C LYS A 67 14.93 23.56 18.57
#